data_AF-A0AAX3M6R5-F1
#
_entry.id   AF-A0AAX3M6R5-F1
#
_cell.length_a   1.000
_cell.length_b   1.000
_cell.length_c   1.000
_cell.angle_alpha   90.00
_cell.angle_beta   90.00
_cell.angle_gamma   90.00
#
_symmetry.space_group_name_H-M   'P 1'
#
loop_
_entity.id
_entity.type
_entity.pdbx_description
1 polymer ?
#
loop_
_entity_poly.entity_id
_entity_poly.type
_entity_poly.pdbx_seq_one_letter_code
_entity_poly.pdbx_strand_id
1 'polypeptide(L)'
;MNPNQQQIVDLYEKGELQYAKFDHFVELLPVMNKIENQWLYLNVKKWESNPLTTPIYYFNEDWLNELEYQGGTITNAREDIFPDWVDDQHIQTWLELATFEDIIDILHNAGKTPTPEMMVIAINYYYEYDAFLEYDEVVARMDNH
;
A
#
# COMPACT_ATOMS: atom_id res chain seq x y z
N MET A 1 -17.18 -0.73 4.38
CA MET A 1 -16.54 -0.87 3.06
C MET A 1 -17.38 -0.18 2.01
N ASN A 2 -16.74 0.47 1.04
CA ASN A 2 -17.36 1.02 -0.16
C ASN A 2 -17.51 -0.09 -1.24
N PRO A 3 -18.23 0.16 -2.36
CA PRO A 3 -18.43 -0.86 -3.40
C PRO A 3 -17.14 -1.39 -4.03
N ASN A 4 -16.12 -0.53 -4.22
CA ASN A 4 -14.83 -0.94 -4.76
C ASN A 4 -14.12 -1.93 -3.81
N GLN A 5 -14.09 -1.61 -2.52
CA GLN A 5 -13.53 -2.48 -1.47
C GLN A 5 -14.24 -3.82 -1.40
N GLN A 6 -15.58 -3.82 -1.48
CA GLN A 6 -16.34 -5.07 -1.49
C GLN A 6 -16.01 -5.93 -2.71
N GLN A 7 -15.92 -5.31 -3.89
CA GLN A 7 -15.54 -6.02 -5.11
C GLN A 7 -14.15 -6.64 -5.02
N ILE A 8 -13.18 -5.95 -4.43
CA ILE A 8 -11.82 -6.47 -4.21
C ILE A 8 -11.85 -7.73 -3.35
N VAL A 9 -12.58 -7.68 -2.22
CA VAL A 9 -12.73 -8.84 -1.32
C VAL A 9 -13.44 -9.99 -2.04
N ASP A 10 -14.53 -9.72 -2.75
CA ASP A 10 -15.29 -10.74 -3.49
C ASP A 10 -14.44 -11.42 -4.58
N LEU A 11 -13.56 -10.66 -5.26
CA LEU A 11 -12.63 -11.20 -6.24
C LEU A 11 -11.56 -12.07 -5.57
N TYR A 12 -11.04 -11.63 -4.42
CA TYR A 12 -10.04 -12.40 -3.69
C TYR A 12 -10.61 -13.72 -3.18
N GLU A 13 -11.81 -13.72 -2.60
CA GLU A 13 -12.48 -14.94 -2.10
C GLU A 13 -12.74 -15.97 -3.22
N LYS A 14 -12.83 -15.52 -4.47
CA LYS A 14 -12.97 -16.40 -5.65
C LYS A 14 -11.64 -16.84 -6.25
N GLY A 15 -10.51 -16.33 -5.77
CA GLY A 15 -9.19 -16.51 -6.40
C GLY A 15 -9.07 -15.78 -7.75
N GLU A 16 -9.86 -14.72 -7.95
CA GLU A 16 -9.92 -13.94 -9.20
C GLU A 16 -9.26 -12.56 -9.06
N LEU A 17 -8.77 -12.18 -7.88
CA LEU A 17 -8.11 -10.89 -7.66
C LEU A 17 -6.69 -10.90 -8.24
N GLN A 18 -6.56 -10.37 -9.45
CA GLN A 18 -5.28 -10.20 -10.12
C GLN A 18 -4.56 -8.91 -9.71
N TYR A 19 -5.31 -7.81 -9.62
CA TYR A 19 -4.79 -6.52 -9.21
C TYR A 19 -5.87 -5.68 -8.53
N ALA A 20 -5.43 -4.70 -7.74
CA ALA A 20 -6.29 -3.65 -7.21
C ALA A 20 -5.58 -2.30 -7.27
N LYS A 21 -6.37 -1.24 -7.43
CA LYS A 21 -5.94 0.14 -7.27
C LYS A 21 -6.80 0.81 -6.20
N PHE A 22 -6.12 1.46 -5.27
CA PHE A 22 -6.71 2.29 -4.24
C PHE A 22 -6.34 3.73 -4.55
N ASP A 23 -7.32 4.62 -4.68
CA ASP A 23 -7.03 6.03 -4.99
C ASP A 23 -6.39 6.75 -3.78
N HIS A 24 -6.64 6.21 -2.58
CA HIS A 24 -6.09 6.67 -1.32
C HIS A 24 -5.72 5.47 -0.44
N PHE A 25 -4.61 5.56 0.31
CA PHE A 25 -4.17 4.45 1.18
C PHE A 25 -5.22 4.06 2.23
N VAL A 26 -6.05 4.99 2.68
CA VAL A 26 -7.14 4.71 3.64
C VAL A 26 -8.18 3.73 3.08
N GLU A 27 -8.25 3.57 1.76
CA GLU A 27 -9.12 2.59 1.12
C GLU A 27 -8.59 1.16 1.26
N LEU A 28 -7.31 0.98 1.58
CA LEU A 28 -6.68 -0.31 1.84
C LEU A 28 -7.08 -0.85 3.23
N LEU A 29 -7.28 0.01 4.22
CA LEU A 29 -7.52 -0.37 5.63
C LEU A 29 -8.63 -1.42 5.83
N PRO A 30 -9.80 -1.33 5.15
CA PRO A 30 -10.89 -2.29 5.37
C PRO A 30 -10.70 -3.64 4.68
N VAL A 31 -9.69 -3.75 3.81
CA VAL A 31 -9.45 -4.94 2.97
C VAL A 31 -8.08 -5.57 3.19
N MET A 32 -7.14 -4.88 3.85
CA MET A 32 -5.76 -5.35 4.06
C MET A 32 -5.75 -6.78 4.64
N ASN A 33 -6.45 -7.01 5.76
CA ASN A 33 -6.52 -8.32 6.40
C ASN A 33 -7.43 -9.36 5.71
N LYS A 34 -7.88 -9.06 4.48
CA LYS A 34 -8.78 -9.91 3.71
C LYS A 34 -8.22 -10.34 2.39
N ILE A 35 -7.07 -9.81 1.98
CA ILE A 35 -6.38 -10.19 0.75
C ILE A 35 -5.04 -10.83 1.12
N GLU A 36 -4.38 -11.45 0.16
CA GLU A 36 -3.09 -12.08 0.41
C GLU A 36 -2.01 -11.04 0.71
N ASN A 37 -1.08 -11.38 1.61
CA ASN A 37 0.09 -10.56 1.83
C ASN A 37 0.95 -10.55 0.56
N GLN A 38 1.08 -9.40 -0.06
CA GLN A 38 1.87 -9.16 -1.26
C GLN A 38 2.53 -7.78 -1.16
N TRP A 39 3.46 -7.50 -2.07
CA TRP A 39 4.00 -6.15 -2.22
C TRP A 39 2.93 -5.14 -2.63
N LEU A 40 3.02 -3.95 -2.05
CA LEU A 40 2.33 -2.74 -2.46
C LEU A 40 3.27 -1.90 -3.32
N TYR A 41 2.67 -1.21 -4.29
CA TYR A 41 3.39 -0.40 -5.25
C TYR A 41 2.79 1.01 -5.30
N LEU A 42 3.65 2.01 -5.45
CA LEU A 42 3.21 3.39 -5.66
C LEU A 42 4.30 4.24 -6.33
N ASN A 43 3.93 5.46 -6.70
CA ASN A 43 4.88 6.47 -7.15
C ASN A 43 5.45 7.23 -5.93
N VAL A 44 6.69 6.93 -5.55
CA VAL A 44 7.32 7.48 -4.34
C VAL A 44 7.45 9.00 -4.39
N LYS A 45 7.80 9.59 -5.55
CA LYS A 45 7.87 11.05 -5.69
C LYS A 45 6.52 11.73 -5.46
N LYS A 46 5.44 11.08 -5.93
CA LYS A 46 4.07 11.55 -5.70
C LYS A 46 3.68 11.39 -4.24
N TRP A 47 4.06 10.28 -3.61
CA TRP A 47 3.85 10.03 -2.18
C TRP A 47 4.53 11.08 -1.31
N GLU A 48 5.81 11.38 -1.56
CA GLU A 48 6.57 12.42 -0.84
C GLU A 48 5.91 13.81 -0.95
N SER A 49 5.29 14.10 -2.09
CA SER A 49 4.64 15.39 -2.35
C SER A 49 3.23 15.48 -1.80
N ASN A 50 2.45 14.40 -1.91
CA ASN A 50 1.04 14.36 -1.52
C ASN A 50 0.59 12.92 -1.18
N PRO A 51 0.90 12.43 0.02
CA PRO A 51 0.67 11.03 0.39
C PRO A 51 -0.82 10.70 0.52
N LEU A 52 -1.63 11.66 0.99
CA LEU A 52 -3.07 11.49 1.18
C LEU A 52 -3.84 11.24 -0.13
N THR A 53 -3.28 11.61 -1.28
CA THR A 53 -3.92 11.43 -2.60
C THR A 53 -3.06 10.61 -3.56
N THR A 54 -2.07 9.88 -3.06
CA THR A 54 -1.24 9.01 -3.88
C THR A 54 -1.89 7.64 -4.01
N PRO A 55 -2.16 7.17 -5.24
CA PRO A 55 -2.70 5.85 -5.43
C PRO A 55 -1.73 4.75 -4.99
N ILE A 56 -2.31 3.70 -4.43
CA ILE A 56 -1.60 2.45 -4.10
C ILE A 56 -2.09 1.36 -5.05
N TYR A 57 -1.15 0.55 -5.51
CA TYR A 57 -1.39 -0.58 -6.38
C TYR A 57 -1.03 -1.86 -5.64
N TYR A 58 -1.83 -2.89 -5.88
CA TYR A 58 -1.62 -4.25 -5.43
C TYR A 58 -1.64 -5.14 -6.67
N PHE A 59 -0.67 -6.04 -6.79
CA PHE A 59 -0.62 -7.06 -7.83
C PHE A 59 -0.45 -8.42 -7.16
N ASN A 60 -1.29 -9.38 -7.52
CA ASN A 60 -1.05 -10.77 -7.15
C ASN A 60 0.20 -11.27 -7.88
N GLU A 61 1.14 -11.87 -7.15
CA GLU A 61 2.44 -12.29 -7.69
C GLU A 61 2.32 -13.41 -8.72
N ASP A 62 1.45 -14.41 -8.49
CA ASP A 62 1.23 -15.50 -9.44
C ASP A 62 0.73 -14.97 -10.78
N TRP A 63 -0.25 -14.07 -10.75
CA TRP A 63 -0.75 -13.38 -11.94
C TRP A 63 0.34 -12.53 -12.62
N LEU A 64 1.15 -11.81 -11.85
CA LEU A 64 2.23 -10.97 -12.39
C LEU A 64 3.30 -11.82 -13.09
N ASN A 65 3.65 -12.98 -12.51
CA ASN A 65 4.58 -13.94 -13.10
C ASN A 65 4.02 -14.55 -14.40
N GLU A 66 2.72 -14.89 -14.43
CA GLU A 66 2.06 -15.34 -15.65
C GLU A 66 2.05 -14.25 -16.74
N LEU A 67 1.81 -13.00 -16.35
CA LEU A 67 1.83 -11.86 -17.25
C LEU A 67 3.24 -11.60 -17.81
N GLU A 68 4.28 -11.76 -16.99
CA GLU A 68 5.68 -11.67 -17.42
C GLU A 68 6.01 -12.75 -18.46
N TYR A 69 5.61 -13.99 -18.23
CA TYR A 69 5.80 -15.08 -19.19
C TYR A 69 5.13 -14.80 -20.54
N GLN A 70 4.03 -14.04 -20.54
CA GLN A 70 3.30 -13.62 -21.74
C GLN A 70 3.91 -12.36 -22.40
N GLY A 71 4.92 -11.74 -21.79
CA GLY A 71 5.53 -10.50 -22.26
C GLY A 71 4.67 -9.25 -22.05
N GLY A 72 3.72 -9.29 -21.10
CA GLY A 72 2.82 -8.19 -20.75
C GLY A 72 3.33 -7.29 -19.62
N THR A 73 4.62 -7.37 -19.30
CA THR A 73 5.24 -6.62 -18.21
C THR A 73 6.35 -5.70 -18.71
N ILE A 74 6.68 -4.74 -17.86
CA ILE A 74 7.85 -3.86 -17.97
C ILE A 74 8.70 -4.01 -16.73
N THR A 75 9.96 -3.58 -16.84
CA THR A 75 10.91 -3.55 -15.72
C THR A 75 11.39 -2.12 -15.54
N ASN A 76 11.30 -1.58 -14.31
CA ASN A 76 11.86 -0.25 -14.03
C ASN A 76 13.38 -0.31 -13.77
N ALA A 77 13.98 0.84 -13.48
CA ALA A 77 15.42 0.93 -13.18
C ALA A 77 15.85 0.23 -11.88
N ARG A 78 14.90 -0.22 -11.04
CA ARG A 78 15.15 -1.00 -9.81
C ARG A 78 15.00 -2.50 -10.01
N GLU A 79 14.75 -2.93 -11.25
CA GLU A 79 14.47 -4.32 -11.60
C GLU A 79 13.14 -4.85 -11.05
N ASP A 80 12.25 -3.98 -10.52
CA ASP A 80 10.89 -4.44 -10.21
C ASP A 80 10.04 -4.57 -11.48
N ILE A 81 9.19 -5.60 -11.48
CA ILE A 81 8.35 -6.02 -12.60
C ILE A 81 6.93 -5.54 -12.36
N PHE A 82 6.29 -4.97 -13.39
CA PHE A 82 4.91 -4.52 -13.32
C PHE A 82 4.19 -4.72 -14.66
N PRO A 83 2.86 -4.66 -14.69
CA PRO A 83 2.12 -4.64 -15.95
C PRO A 83 2.52 -3.45 -16.84
N ASP A 84 2.57 -3.63 -18.16
CA ASP A 84 2.99 -2.58 -19.10
C ASP A 84 2.12 -1.30 -19.06
N TRP A 85 0.83 -1.44 -18.77
CA TRP A 85 -0.13 -0.35 -18.72
C TRP A 85 0.06 0.62 -17.53
N VAL A 86 0.97 0.31 -16.59
CA VAL A 86 1.34 1.24 -15.51
C VAL A 86 2.62 2.05 -15.79
N ASP A 87 3.25 1.93 -16.96
CA ASP A 87 4.53 2.60 -17.26
C ASP A 87 4.50 4.11 -16.96
N ASP A 88 3.45 4.79 -17.46
CA ASP A 88 3.23 6.22 -17.28
C ASP A 88 2.95 6.64 -15.82
N GLN A 89 2.72 5.68 -14.92
CA GLN A 89 2.49 5.96 -13.50
C GLN A 89 3.78 6.08 -12.69
N HIS A 90 4.91 5.61 -13.25
CA HIS A 90 6.22 5.61 -12.60
C HIS A 90 6.17 4.99 -11.18
N ILE A 91 5.52 3.85 -11.05
CA ILE A 91 5.43 3.13 -9.78
C ILE A 91 6.69 2.30 -9.53
N GLN A 92 6.87 1.91 -8.27
CA GLN A 92 7.92 1.02 -7.80
C GLN A 92 7.40 0.21 -6.61
N THR A 93 8.06 -0.90 -6.33
CA THR A 93 7.83 -1.66 -5.09
C THR A 93 8.08 -0.77 -3.87
N TRP A 94 7.14 -0.79 -2.92
CA TRP A 94 7.12 0.13 -1.78
C TRP A 94 7.20 -0.56 -0.43
N LEU A 95 6.15 -1.28 -0.02
CA LEU A 95 6.05 -1.96 1.28
C LEU A 95 5.32 -3.30 1.11
N GLU A 96 5.65 -4.30 1.94
CA GLU A 96 4.79 -5.48 2.06
C GLU A 96 3.45 -5.09 2.71
N LEU A 97 2.36 -5.75 2.31
CA LEU A 97 1.06 -5.52 2.91
C LEU A 97 1.07 -5.83 4.42
N ALA A 98 1.75 -6.89 4.86
CA ALA A 98 1.90 -7.23 6.27
C ALA A 98 2.62 -6.14 7.06
N THR A 99 3.66 -5.52 6.48
CA THR A 99 4.33 -4.37 7.10
C THR A 99 3.39 -3.17 7.23
N PHE A 100 2.60 -2.89 6.19
CA PHE A 100 1.58 -1.85 6.25
C PHE A 100 0.54 -2.15 7.34
N GLU A 101 0.08 -3.40 7.45
CA GLU A 101 -0.83 -3.85 8.52
C GLU A 101 -0.24 -3.64 9.90
N ASP A 102 1.00 -4.07 10.13
CA ASP A 102 1.69 -3.92 11.41
C ASP A 102 1.78 -2.45 11.85
N ILE A 103 2.11 -1.54 10.93
CA ILE A 103 2.13 -0.09 11.20
C ILE A 103 0.76 0.39 11.68
N ILE A 104 -0.31 -0.02 10.98
CA ILE A 104 -1.67 0.39 11.32
C ILE A 104 -2.14 -0.22 12.64
N ASP A 105 -1.83 -1.48 12.91
CA ASP A 105 -2.22 -2.17 14.14
C ASP A 105 -1.53 -1.58 15.37
N ILE A 106 -0.24 -1.22 15.26
CA ILE A 106 0.51 -0.53 16.33
C ILE A 106 -0.18 0.79 16.70
N LEU A 107 -0.62 1.58 15.71
CA LEU A 107 -1.34 2.83 16.00
C LEU A 107 -2.70 2.58 16.66
N HIS A 108 -3.39 1.50 16.32
CA HIS A 108 -4.68 1.15 16.92
C HIS A 108 -4.57 0.57 18.33
N ASN A 109 -3.45 -0.06 18.68
CA ASN A 109 -3.22 -0.67 20.01
C ASN A 109 -3.30 0.34 21.16
N ALA A 110 -3.16 1.64 20.88
CA ALA A 110 -3.38 2.72 21.85
C ALA A 110 -4.86 2.92 22.26
N GLY A 111 -5.80 2.16 21.68
CA GLY A 111 -7.23 2.28 21.97
C GLY A 111 -7.87 3.56 21.42
N LYS A 112 -7.20 4.23 20.49
CA LYS A 112 -7.63 5.46 19.81
C LYS A 112 -7.67 5.22 18.31
N THR A 113 -8.49 5.98 17.59
CA THR A 113 -8.50 5.94 16.13
C THR A 113 -7.46 6.91 15.58
N PRO A 114 -6.39 6.42 14.90
CA PRO A 114 -5.40 7.29 14.26
C PRO A 114 -6.02 8.06 13.07
N THR A 115 -5.56 9.29 12.83
CA THR A 115 -5.97 10.04 11.63
C THR A 115 -5.15 9.60 10.42
N PRO A 116 -5.59 9.89 9.19
CA PRO A 116 -4.79 9.62 7.99
C PRO A 116 -3.39 10.27 8.04
N GLU A 117 -3.26 11.48 8.60
CA GLU A 117 -1.98 12.17 8.75
C GLU A 117 -1.05 11.42 9.73
N MET A 118 -1.59 10.89 10.83
CA MET A 118 -0.82 10.05 11.75
C MET A 118 -0.29 8.79 11.06
N MET A 119 -1.13 8.14 10.25
CA MET A 119 -0.73 6.96 9.49
C MET A 119 0.38 7.29 8.50
N VAL A 120 0.28 8.42 7.78
CA VAL A 120 1.34 8.89 6.88
C VAL A 120 2.66 9.09 7.62
N ILE A 121 2.65 9.70 8.80
CA ILE A 121 3.88 9.90 9.61
C ILE A 121 4.50 8.56 9.99
N ALA A 122 3.70 7.61 10.46
CA ALA A 122 4.19 6.29 10.85
C ALA A 122 4.74 5.50 9.66
N ILE A 123 4.02 5.54 8.52
CA ILE A 123 4.43 4.92 7.26
C ILE A 123 5.76 5.50 6.77
N ASN A 124 5.89 6.84 6.74
CA ASN A 124 7.11 7.51 6.30
C ASN A 124 8.29 7.18 7.23
N TYR A 125 8.04 7.14 8.54
CA TYR A 125 9.06 6.79 9.50
C TYR A 125 9.54 5.35 9.30
N TYR A 126 8.63 4.39 9.11
CA TYR A 126 9.02 3.03 8.78
C TYR A 126 9.82 2.96 7.47
N TYR A 127 9.34 3.63 6.42
CA TYR A 127 10.00 3.64 5.12
C TYR A 127 11.42 4.21 5.15
N GLU A 128 11.69 5.19 6.02
CA GLU A 128 13.01 5.82 6.17
C GLU A 128 13.93 5.07 7.14
N TYR A 129 13.38 4.54 8.25
CA TYR A 129 14.18 4.04 9.38
C TYR A 129 14.05 2.53 9.64
N ASP A 130 13.20 1.82 8.91
CA ASP A 130 12.86 0.40 9.15
C ASP A 130 12.47 0.15 10.62
N ALA A 131 11.64 1.05 11.15
CA ALA A 131 11.24 1.07 12.55
C ALA A 131 9.80 1.54 12.72
N PHE A 132 9.11 1.01 13.72
CA PHE A 132 7.73 1.39 14.03
C PHE A 132 7.67 2.59 14.97
N LEU A 133 6.62 3.40 14.84
CA LEU A 133 6.26 4.43 15.82
C LEU A 133 5.00 4.01 16.57
N GLU A 134 5.05 4.15 17.89
CA GLU A 134 3.87 4.06 18.73
C GLU A 134 3.01 5.32 18.59
N TYR A 135 1.73 5.21 18.96
CA TYR A 135 0.75 6.31 18.83
C TYR A 135 1.25 7.63 19.44
N ASP A 136 1.78 7.60 20.66
CA ASP A 136 2.22 8.81 21.36
C ASP A 136 3.49 9.42 20.71
N GLU A 137 4.32 8.61 20.06
CA GLU A 137 5.49 9.08 19.32
C GLU A 137 5.11 9.79 18.02
N VAL A 138 4.03 9.35 17.37
CA VAL A 138 3.43 10.04 16.23
C VAL A 138 2.82 11.37 16.67
N VAL A 139 2.05 11.38 17.77
CA VAL A 139 1.48 12.62 18.33
C VAL A 139 2.58 13.63 18.63
N ALA A 140 3.66 13.21 19.29
CA ALA A 140 4.79 14.10 19.59
C ALA A 140 5.44 14.70 18.33
N ARG A 141 5.42 13.99 17.19
CA ARG A 141 5.94 14.51 15.91
C ARG A 141 4.99 15.50 15.26
N MET A 142 3.68 15.29 15.36
CA MET A 142 2.68 16.23 14.84
C MET A 142 2.77 17.60 15.52
N ASP A 143 3.04 17.62 16.84
CA ASP A 143 3.14 18.87 17.60
C ASP A 143 4.41 19.69 17.30
N ASN A 144 5.39 19.09 16.60
CA ASN A 144 6.68 19.71 16.27
C ASN A 144 6.76 20.22 14.81
N HIS A 145 5.65 20.19 14.07
CA HIS A 145 5.51 20.70 12.70
C HIS A 145 4.48 21.84 12.62
#